data_AF-A0A8H7P719-F1
#
_entry.id   AF-A0A8H7P719-F1
#
_cell.length_a   1.000
_cell.length_b   1.000
_cell.length_c   1.000
_cell.angle_alpha   90.00
_cell.angle_beta   90.00
_cell.angle_gamma   90.00
#
_symmetry.space_group_name_H-M   'P 1'
#
loop_
_entity.id
_entity.type
_entity.pdbx_description
1 polymer ?
#
loop_
_entity_poly.entity_id
_entity_poly.type
_entity_poly.pdbx_seq_one_letter_code
_entity_poly.pdbx_strand_id
1 'polypeptide(L)'
;MYTHLESKLAKTDRSNTNRLSSHGLIHSRSDTNIEIEASLRELLKESSRYHRYEDYNERVRVLLQQILIEHTGHSVLGSMSLRKKQPLYEALVLTQHGLGDLHVLIPAQIPEYQRALKIVNGWICNSLKYASPPSQGESRPDDFTTVWMRFSYLWFTFNPGARPFPPPGFYLVIVARRHILQNGISVDICVLLDYLDDICGSIVLTKRAKRLHGVLLPHSWLVRVIRSQYLYEDTEPPLVAYMNAMVGLLERLVNGENGDHLLYRRQRLSCGAQVNRMYGTFIARWYIIADTWDQLASTIWMYSAASSSLDSIVQLQTTTQTKTFKLPPHAHVRVVTCETLDEVPSFLAHGSSPMAISRACLPPFRSRPPDEKQILAAMVICRAYKRYRVIDDQQEKLKQAEVKKLDATYAKIAEARKLLEDVRRLKIDLQPEAVGHKECNLQCLSTHTLTFQHIVRRLPSTVTQQWQEDIDIGTRILENVFAEK
;
A
#
# COMPACT_ATOMS: atom_id res chain seq x y z
N MET A 1 -27.27 13.85 29.05
CA MET A 1 -26.94 12.63 28.28
C MET A 1 -27.31 11.37 29.05
N TYR A 2 -26.69 11.11 30.21
CA TYR A 2 -27.01 9.97 31.10
C TYR A 2 -28.50 9.88 31.45
N THR A 3 -29.10 11.01 31.85
CA THR A 3 -30.52 11.10 32.24
C THR A 3 -31.52 10.83 31.10
N HIS A 4 -31.14 11.08 29.84
CA HIS A 4 -32.01 10.86 28.68
C HIS A 4 -31.98 9.40 28.21
N LEU A 5 -30.80 8.77 28.24
CA LEU A 5 -30.64 7.34 27.97
C LEU A 5 -31.26 6.49 29.09
N GLU A 6 -31.03 6.85 30.36
CA GLU A 6 -31.70 6.21 31.50
C GLU A 6 -33.22 6.38 31.45
N SER A 7 -33.73 7.55 31.04
CA SER A 7 -35.17 7.76 30.86
C SER A 7 -35.76 6.88 29.75
N LYS A 8 -35.05 6.68 28.64
CA LYS A 8 -35.49 5.78 27.56
C LYS A 8 -35.41 4.32 27.99
N LEU A 9 -34.30 3.87 28.59
CA LEU A 9 -34.14 2.51 29.13
C LEU A 9 -35.20 2.18 30.19
N ALA A 10 -35.49 3.10 31.10
CA ALA A 10 -36.52 2.92 32.13
C ALA A 10 -37.95 2.87 31.57
N LYS A 11 -38.23 3.55 30.45
CA LYS A 11 -39.52 3.45 29.74
C LYS A 11 -39.68 2.11 29.02
N THR A 12 -38.60 1.59 28.43
CA THR A 12 -38.59 0.29 27.75
C THR A 12 -38.74 -0.86 28.75
N ASP A 13 -38.12 -0.79 29.93
CA ASP A 13 -38.26 -1.79 30.99
C ASP A 13 -39.68 -1.85 31.59
N ARG A 14 -40.37 -0.71 31.71
CA ARG A 14 -41.78 -0.66 32.15
C ARG A 14 -42.77 -1.22 31.14
N SER A 15 -42.42 -1.18 29.85
CA SER A 15 -43.22 -1.78 28.78
C SER A 15 -43.07 -3.31 28.75
N ASN A 16 -41.86 -3.81 29.01
CA ASN A 16 -41.54 -5.25 28.91
C ASN A 16 -41.96 -6.06 30.14
N THR A 17 -42.12 -5.43 31.30
CA THR A 17 -42.57 -6.12 32.54
C THR A 17 -44.02 -6.60 32.50
N ASN A 18 -44.85 -6.10 31.57
CA ASN A 18 -46.26 -6.48 31.46
C ASN A 18 -46.58 -7.59 30.44
N ARG A 19 -45.57 -8.19 29.77
CA ARG A 19 -45.79 -9.29 28.80
C ARG A 19 -44.70 -10.35 28.91
N LEU A 20 -44.80 -11.21 29.90
CA LEU A 20 -43.93 -12.39 30.06
C LEU A 20 -44.60 -13.64 29.48
N SER A 21 -44.31 -13.94 28.21
CA SER A 21 -44.30 -15.32 27.71
C SER A 21 -42.93 -15.61 27.09
N SER A 22 -42.40 -16.80 27.37
CA SER A 22 -41.01 -17.21 27.09
C SER A 22 -40.62 -17.20 25.60
N HIS A 23 -41.59 -17.18 24.69
CA HIS A 23 -41.34 -17.13 23.24
C HIS A 23 -41.19 -15.70 22.66
N GLY A 24 -41.60 -14.65 23.38
CA GLY A 24 -41.53 -13.26 22.90
C GLY A 24 -40.20 -12.54 23.16
N LEU A 25 -39.34 -13.09 24.04
CA LEU A 25 -38.14 -12.41 24.54
C LEU A 25 -37.03 -12.27 23.49
N ILE A 26 -36.99 -13.15 22.49
CA ILE A 26 -35.95 -13.15 21.46
C ILE A 26 -36.24 -12.11 20.38
N HIS A 27 -37.51 -11.93 19.98
CA HIS A 27 -37.90 -10.90 19.02
C HIS A 27 -37.87 -9.49 19.62
N SER A 28 -38.34 -9.31 20.85
CA SER A 28 -38.30 -8.02 21.55
C SER A 28 -36.87 -7.46 21.70
N ARG A 29 -35.87 -8.32 21.97
CA ARG A 29 -34.47 -7.90 22.11
C ARG A 29 -33.80 -7.53 20.79
N SER A 30 -34.15 -8.20 19.70
CA SER A 30 -33.73 -7.86 18.33
C SER A 30 -34.10 -6.41 18.02
N ASP A 31 -35.35 -6.05 18.31
CA ASP A 31 -35.91 -4.75 17.95
C ASP A 31 -35.30 -3.62 18.80
N THR A 32 -35.01 -3.87 20.08
CA THR A 32 -34.29 -2.90 20.93
C THR A 32 -32.87 -2.62 20.46
N ASN A 33 -32.15 -3.61 19.93
CA ASN A 33 -30.80 -3.39 19.39
C ASN A 33 -30.84 -2.56 18.10
N ILE A 34 -31.86 -2.76 17.26
CA ILE A 34 -32.06 -1.99 16.03
C ILE A 34 -32.36 -0.52 16.34
N GLU A 35 -33.22 -0.24 17.33
CA GLU A 35 -33.54 1.13 17.74
C GLU A 35 -32.36 1.87 18.39
N ILE A 36 -31.54 1.16 19.18
CA ILE A 36 -30.31 1.71 19.76
C ILE A 36 -29.31 2.03 18.65
N GLU A 37 -29.10 1.12 17.69
CA GLU A 37 -28.23 1.39 16.53
C GLU A 37 -28.71 2.59 15.71
N ALA A 38 -30.03 2.70 15.44
CA ALA A 38 -30.59 3.81 14.69
C ALA A 38 -30.41 5.15 15.43
N SER A 39 -30.66 5.16 16.74
CA SER A 39 -30.49 6.36 17.59
C SER A 39 -29.03 6.82 17.63
N LEU A 40 -28.08 5.88 17.70
CA LEU A 40 -26.66 6.19 17.69
C LEU A 40 -26.18 6.70 16.33
N ARG A 41 -26.72 6.18 15.23
CA ARG A 41 -26.41 6.69 13.88
C ARG A 41 -26.89 8.13 13.68
N GLU A 42 -28.06 8.50 14.22
CA GLU A 42 -28.53 9.89 14.17
C GLU A 42 -27.70 10.81 15.07
N LEU A 43 -27.33 10.37 16.28
CA LEU A 43 -26.45 11.15 17.16
C LEU A 43 -25.06 11.37 16.54
N LEU A 44 -24.51 10.36 15.86
CA LEU A 44 -23.25 10.48 15.11
C LEU A 44 -23.35 11.47 13.94
N LYS A 45 -24.54 11.62 13.32
CA LYS A 45 -24.76 12.64 12.28
C LYS A 45 -24.85 14.04 12.88
N GLU A 46 -25.49 14.22 14.04
CA GLU A 46 -25.62 15.54 14.68
C GLU A 46 -24.30 16.04 15.27
N SER A 47 -23.50 15.16 15.88
CA SER A 47 -22.17 15.49 16.42
C SER A 47 -21.18 15.97 15.34
N SER A 48 -21.41 15.66 14.07
CA SER A 48 -20.54 16.10 12.97
C SER A 48 -20.55 17.61 12.68
N ARG A 49 -21.40 18.41 13.36
CA ARG A 49 -21.59 19.84 13.05
C ARG A 49 -20.75 20.82 13.88
N TYR A 50 -20.11 20.39 14.96
CA TYR A 50 -19.20 21.21 15.77
C TYR A 50 -18.00 20.36 16.16
N HIS A 51 -16.78 20.82 15.85
CA HIS A 51 -15.58 19.97 15.91
C HIS A 51 -14.80 20.28 17.18
N ARG A 52 -15.20 19.67 18.29
CA ARG A 52 -14.47 19.70 19.54
C ARG A 52 -13.88 18.32 19.82
N TYR A 53 -12.65 18.27 20.33
CA TYR A 53 -11.97 17.00 20.63
C TYR A 53 -12.73 16.19 21.69
N GLU A 54 -13.52 16.87 22.52
CA GLU A 54 -14.46 16.28 23.46
C GLU A 54 -15.47 15.37 22.75
N ASP A 55 -15.95 15.74 21.57
CA ASP A 55 -16.93 14.95 20.80
C ASP A 55 -16.30 13.66 20.27
N TYR A 56 -15.03 13.73 19.85
CA TYR A 56 -14.28 12.54 19.45
C TYR A 56 -14.05 11.59 20.63
N ASN A 57 -13.62 12.12 21.77
CA ASN A 57 -13.40 11.32 22.99
C ASN A 57 -14.70 10.69 23.49
N GLU A 58 -15.82 11.42 23.47
CA GLU A 58 -17.13 10.90 23.85
C GLU A 58 -17.62 9.82 22.87
N ARG A 59 -17.38 9.99 21.57
CA ARG A 59 -17.67 8.95 20.58
C ARG A 59 -16.87 7.67 20.86
N VAL A 60 -15.55 7.80 21.07
CA VAL A 60 -14.70 6.65 21.39
C VAL A 60 -15.17 6.00 22.69
N ARG A 61 -15.54 6.79 23.69
CA ARG A 61 -16.13 6.30 24.94
C ARG A 61 -17.38 5.45 24.70
N VAL A 62 -18.35 5.94 23.93
CA VAL A 62 -19.58 5.19 23.60
C VAL A 62 -19.25 3.86 22.92
N LEU A 63 -18.29 3.83 22.00
CA LEU A 63 -17.87 2.60 21.32
C LEU A 63 -17.21 1.61 22.27
N LEU A 64 -16.35 2.09 23.18
CA LEU A 64 -15.71 1.25 24.18
C LEU A 64 -16.74 0.69 25.18
N GLN A 65 -17.76 1.47 25.55
CA GLN A 65 -18.88 1.00 26.34
C GLN A 65 -19.67 -0.10 25.60
N GLN A 66 -19.96 0.07 24.31
CA GLN A 66 -20.61 -0.96 23.50
C GLN A 66 -19.79 -2.26 23.49
N ILE A 67 -18.48 -2.18 23.27
CA ILE A 67 -17.57 -3.33 23.32
C ILE A 67 -17.65 -4.05 24.66
N LEU A 68 -17.68 -3.31 25.77
CA LEU A 68 -17.78 -3.86 27.11
C LEU A 68 -19.11 -4.59 27.35
N ILE A 69 -20.21 -3.97 26.91
CA ILE A 69 -21.56 -4.55 27.01
C ILE A 69 -21.64 -5.82 26.17
N GLU A 70 -21.20 -5.76 24.90
CA GLU A 70 -21.19 -6.92 24.01
C GLU A 70 -20.31 -8.03 24.57
N HIS A 71 -19.10 -7.73 25.05
CA HIS A 71 -18.21 -8.74 25.63
C HIS A 71 -18.82 -9.43 26.86
N THR A 72 -19.51 -8.66 27.72
CA THR A 72 -20.19 -9.20 28.92
C THR A 72 -21.42 -10.01 28.56
N GLY A 73 -22.18 -9.61 27.52
CA GLY A 73 -23.29 -10.42 27.00
C GLY A 73 -22.79 -11.67 26.27
N HIS A 74 -21.58 -11.62 25.71
CA HIS A 74 -21.03 -12.69 24.90
C HIS A 74 -20.60 -13.92 25.69
N SER A 75 -20.02 -13.71 26.87
CA SER A 75 -19.72 -14.81 27.81
C SER A 75 -20.97 -15.61 28.18
N VAL A 76 -22.17 -15.07 27.91
CA VAL A 76 -23.46 -15.71 28.17
C VAL A 76 -24.07 -16.35 26.92
N LEU A 77 -23.80 -15.85 25.69
CA LEU A 77 -24.58 -16.16 24.48
C LEU A 77 -23.81 -16.81 23.31
N GLY A 78 -22.48 -16.92 23.34
CA GLY A 78 -21.67 -17.66 22.33
C GLY A 78 -21.31 -16.88 21.04
N SER A 79 -20.26 -17.37 20.34
CA SER A 79 -19.31 -16.79 19.33
C SER A 79 -19.71 -15.59 18.45
N MET A 80 -18.85 -14.55 18.44
CA MET A 80 -19.10 -13.23 17.82
C MET A 80 -18.42 -13.20 16.45
N SER A 81 -19.18 -12.88 15.39
CA SER A 81 -18.60 -12.81 14.05
C SER A 81 -17.62 -11.63 13.92
N LEU A 82 -16.51 -11.85 13.22
CA LEU A 82 -15.50 -10.85 12.87
C LEU A 82 -16.10 -9.58 12.23
N ARG A 83 -17.26 -9.67 11.55
CA ARG A 83 -17.93 -8.52 10.91
C ARG A 83 -18.35 -7.43 11.90
N LYS A 84 -18.59 -7.77 13.17
CA LYS A 84 -18.94 -6.80 14.21
C LYS A 84 -17.75 -6.01 14.77
N LYS A 85 -16.51 -6.44 14.47
CA LYS A 85 -15.28 -5.77 14.93
C LYS A 85 -14.80 -4.67 13.98
N GLN A 86 -15.29 -4.66 12.74
CA GLN A 86 -14.93 -3.69 11.71
C GLN A 86 -15.29 -2.23 12.02
N PRO A 87 -16.42 -1.93 12.71
CA PRO A 87 -16.75 -0.58 13.16
C PRO A 87 -15.70 0.03 14.10
N LEU A 88 -14.92 -0.79 14.81
CA LEU A 88 -13.92 -0.28 15.74
C LEU A 88 -12.81 0.48 15.01
N TYR A 89 -12.24 -0.10 13.94
CA TYR A 89 -11.26 0.60 13.12
C TYR A 89 -11.87 1.85 12.50
N GLU A 90 -13.03 1.72 11.85
CA GLU A 90 -13.67 2.84 11.13
C GLU A 90 -14.09 3.97 12.06
N ALA A 91 -14.30 3.68 13.34
CA ALA A 91 -14.67 4.69 14.32
C ALA A 91 -13.48 5.31 15.06
N LEU A 92 -12.35 4.60 15.16
CA LEU A 92 -11.08 5.12 15.69
C LEU A 92 -10.24 5.83 14.63
N VAL A 93 -10.31 5.37 13.39
CA VAL A 93 -9.56 5.90 12.24
C VAL A 93 -10.59 6.40 11.24
N LEU A 94 -10.96 7.66 11.42
CA LEU A 94 -12.03 8.27 10.65
C LEU A 94 -11.50 8.70 9.30
N THR A 95 -12.10 8.15 8.23
CA THR A 95 -11.81 8.57 6.85
C THR A 95 -11.99 10.08 6.63
N GLN A 96 -12.82 10.73 7.46
CA GLN A 96 -12.96 12.17 7.53
C GLN A 96 -12.15 12.67 8.73
N HIS A 97 -11.00 13.28 8.45
CA HIS A 97 -10.00 13.68 9.45
C HIS A 97 -10.54 14.74 10.45
N GLY A 98 -11.74 15.29 10.21
CA GLY A 98 -12.34 16.40 10.96
C GLY A 98 -13.19 15.91 12.12
N LEU A 99 -13.49 14.61 12.15
CA LEU A 99 -14.20 13.99 13.26
C LEU A 99 -13.26 13.59 14.40
N GLY A 100 -11.99 14.02 14.36
CA GLY A 100 -10.94 13.62 15.28
C GLY A 100 -10.11 12.46 14.72
N ASP A 101 -8.91 12.35 15.26
CA ASP A 101 -7.97 11.28 14.98
C ASP A 101 -7.42 10.76 16.31
N LEU A 102 -6.88 9.56 16.29
CA LEU A 102 -6.33 8.85 17.43
C LEU A 102 -5.35 9.68 18.26
N HIS A 103 -4.62 10.60 17.63
CA HIS A 103 -3.66 11.44 18.34
C HIS A 103 -4.33 12.41 19.36
N VAL A 104 -5.60 12.74 19.13
CA VAL A 104 -6.48 13.59 19.96
C VAL A 104 -7.16 12.80 21.08
N LEU A 105 -7.06 11.47 21.06
CA LEU A 105 -7.61 10.62 22.10
C LEU A 105 -6.90 10.88 23.43
N ILE A 106 -7.68 11.17 24.48
CA ILE A 106 -7.20 11.39 25.84
C ILE A 106 -7.73 10.23 26.70
N PRO A 107 -6.98 9.12 26.83
CA PRO A 107 -7.40 7.96 27.61
C PRO A 107 -7.89 8.27 29.03
N ALA A 108 -7.29 9.28 29.67
CA ALA A 108 -7.64 9.70 31.03
C ALA A 108 -9.07 10.26 31.16
N GLN A 109 -9.66 10.76 30.07
CA GLN A 109 -11.04 11.28 30.05
C GLN A 109 -12.09 10.19 29.82
N ILE A 110 -11.67 8.96 29.53
CA ILE A 110 -12.55 7.84 29.20
C ILE A 110 -12.39 6.78 30.30
N PRO A 111 -13.27 6.76 31.32
CA PRO A 111 -13.18 5.83 32.46
C PRO A 111 -13.10 4.35 32.04
N GLU A 112 -13.78 4.01 30.94
CA GLU A 112 -13.88 2.67 30.40
C GLU A 112 -12.64 2.23 29.61
N TYR A 113 -11.74 3.15 29.31
CA TYR A 113 -10.67 2.97 28.32
C TYR A 113 -9.80 1.76 28.63
N GLN A 114 -9.21 1.71 29.83
CA GLN A 114 -8.29 0.64 30.23
C GLN A 114 -8.97 -0.73 30.24
N ARG A 115 -10.25 -0.80 30.64
CA ARG A 115 -11.00 -2.05 30.69
C ARG A 115 -11.34 -2.54 29.29
N ALA A 116 -11.82 -1.65 28.42
CA ALA A 116 -12.15 -1.98 27.05
C ALA A 116 -10.90 -2.34 26.23
N LEU A 117 -9.78 -1.65 26.48
CA LEU A 117 -8.52 -1.88 25.79
C LEU A 117 -7.99 -3.31 25.99
N LYS A 118 -8.14 -3.90 27.18
CA LYS A 118 -7.78 -5.31 27.42
C LYS A 118 -8.55 -6.26 26.51
N ILE A 119 -9.85 -6.00 26.33
CA ILE A 119 -10.73 -6.80 25.46
C ILE A 119 -10.36 -6.59 24.00
N VAL A 120 -10.19 -5.32 23.60
CA VAL A 120 -9.78 -4.93 22.24
C VAL A 120 -8.43 -5.56 21.88
N ASN A 121 -7.43 -5.53 22.77
CA ASN A 121 -6.14 -6.19 22.56
C ASN A 121 -6.30 -7.70 22.41
N GLY A 122 -7.14 -8.35 23.22
CA GLY A 122 -7.49 -9.76 23.04
C GLY A 122 -8.12 -10.04 21.67
N TRP A 123 -9.00 -9.14 21.20
CA TRP A 123 -9.61 -9.25 19.88
C TRP A 123 -8.61 -9.03 18.76
N ILE A 124 -7.71 -8.06 18.88
CA ILE A 124 -6.64 -7.78 17.92
C ILE A 124 -5.72 -9.00 17.83
N CYS A 125 -5.21 -9.51 18.96
CA CYS A 125 -4.36 -10.70 19.03
C CYS A 125 -5.03 -11.91 18.37
N ASN A 126 -6.28 -12.20 18.73
CA ASN A 126 -7.01 -13.33 18.14
C ASN A 126 -7.22 -13.12 16.64
N SER A 127 -7.53 -11.90 16.21
CA SER A 127 -7.72 -11.61 14.79
C SER A 127 -6.40 -11.74 14.03
N LEU A 128 -5.28 -11.28 14.56
CA LEU A 128 -3.97 -11.43 13.92
C LEU A 128 -3.47 -12.89 13.91
N LYS A 129 -3.75 -13.67 14.96
CA LYS A 129 -3.34 -15.07 15.09
C LYS A 129 -4.17 -16.01 14.22
N TYR A 130 -5.47 -15.78 14.13
CA TYR A 130 -6.43 -16.64 13.45
C TYR A 130 -6.94 -16.07 12.14
N ALA A 131 -6.45 -14.89 11.71
CA ALA A 131 -6.62 -14.49 10.32
C ALA A 131 -5.84 -15.49 9.48
N SER A 132 -6.57 -16.44 8.91
CA SER A 132 -6.07 -17.31 7.86
C SER A 132 -6.30 -16.61 6.52
N PRO A 133 -5.36 -16.73 5.57
CA PRO A 133 -5.69 -16.41 4.19
C PRO A 133 -6.92 -17.22 3.79
N PRO A 134 -7.84 -16.64 3.01
CA PRO A 134 -9.05 -17.32 2.57
C PRO A 134 -8.67 -18.65 1.93
N SER A 135 -9.27 -19.74 2.40
CA SER A 135 -9.14 -21.05 1.75
C SER A 135 -9.69 -20.93 0.33
N GLN A 136 -9.06 -21.60 -0.63
CA GLN A 136 -9.50 -21.59 -2.02
C GLN A 136 -10.97 -22.06 -2.08
N GLY A 137 -11.90 -21.13 -2.30
CA GLY A 137 -13.34 -21.41 -2.37
C GLY A 137 -14.24 -20.48 -1.56
N GLU A 138 -13.73 -19.73 -0.58
CA GLU A 138 -14.55 -18.73 0.10
C GLU A 138 -14.75 -17.49 -0.78
N SER A 139 -16.01 -17.23 -1.12
CA SER A 139 -16.45 -16.24 -2.12
C SER A 139 -16.14 -14.76 -1.82
N ARG A 140 -15.39 -14.45 -0.76
CA ARG A 140 -14.86 -13.09 -0.51
C ARG A 140 -13.45 -13.15 0.09
N PRO A 141 -12.43 -13.43 -0.75
CA PRO A 141 -11.03 -13.29 -0.36
C PRO A 141 -10.61 -11.83 -0.07
N ASP A 142 -11.52 -10.88 -0.37
CA ASP A 142 -11.26 -9.45 -0.48
C ASP A 142 -10.98 -8.72 0.86
N ASP A 143 -11.15 -9.38 2.01
CA ASP A 143 -11.05 -8.73 3.32
C ASP A 143 -9.79 -9.09 4.12
N PHE A 144 -9.05 -10.18 3.82
CA PHE A 144 -7.97 -10.64 4.71
C PHE A 144 -6.89 -9.57 4.91
N THR A 145 -6.33 -9.04 3.82
CA THR A 145 -5.25 -8.04 3.89
C THR A 145 -5.73 -6.76 4.55
N THR A 146 -6.93 -6.29 4.20
CA THR A 146 -7.57 -5.13 4.84
C THR A 146 -7.74 -5.34 6.35
N VAL A 147 -8.30 -6.48 6.76
CA VAL A 147 -8.56 -6.82 8.16
C VAL A 147 -7.26 -6.92 8.93
N TRP A 148 -6.27 -7.62 8.37
CA TRP A 148 -4.95 -7.75 8.95
C TRP A 148 -4.29 -6.38 9.14
N MET A 149 -4.25 -5.54 8.10
CA MET A 149 -3.71 -4.19 8.18
C MET A 149 -4.46 -3.34 9.22
N ARG A 150 -5.79 -3.36 9.24
CA ARG A 150 -6.57 -2.62 10.26
C ARG A 150 -6.21 -3.05 11.68
N PHE A 151 -6.15 -4.35 11.93
CA PHE A 151 -5.84 -4.88 13.26
C PHE A 151 -4.37 -4.65 13.66
N SER A 152 -3.44 -4.76 12.72
CA SER A 152 -2.05 -4.41 12.94
C SER A 152 -1.92 -2.92 13.28
N TYR A 153 -2.63 -2.03 12.58
CA TYR A 153 -2.61 -0.60 12.87
C TYR A 153 -3.13 -0.30 14.27
N LEU A 154 -4.26 -0.92 14.66
CA LEU A 154 -4.81 -0.80 16.02
C LEU A 154 -3.88 -1.38 17.08
N TRP A 155 -3.20 -2.49 16.79
CA TRP A 155 -2.21 -3.07 17.70
C TRP A 155 -1.12 -2.07 18.06
N PHE A 156 -0.52 -1.46 17.04
CA PHE A 156 0.59 -0.52 17.21
C PHE A 156 0.15 0.80 17.85
N THR A 157 -1.04 1.24 17.49
CA THR A 157 -1.74 2.37 18.10
C THR A 157 -1.88 2.21 19.61
N PHE A 158 -2.36 1.05 20.07
CA PHE A 158 -2.73 0.84 21.47
C PHE A 158 -1.61 0.28 22.34
N ASN A 159 -0.54 -0.21 21.73
CA ASN A 159 0.60 -0.79 22.43
C ASN A 159 1.91 -0.09 22.02
N PRO A 160 2.04 1.23 22.27
CA PRO A 160 3.28 1.95 22.00
C PRO A 160 4.41 1.32 22.84
N GLY A 161 5.47 0.85 22.17
CA GLY A 161 6.57 0.12 22.80
C GLY A 161 6.50 -1.41 22.69
N ALA A 162 5.39 -1.98 22.19
CA ALA A 162 5.41 -3.37 21.77
C ALA A 162 6.39 -3.53 20.61
N ARG A 163 7.46 -4.32 20.80
CA ARG A 163 8.40 -4.63 19.72
C ARG A 163 7.62 -5.32 18.59
N PRO A 164 7.62 -4.75 17.39
CA PRO A 164 6.86 -5.33 16.31
C PRO A 164 7.49 -6.66 15.87
N PHE A 165 6.67 -7.68 15.70
CA PHE A 165 7.11 -8.94 15.11
C PHE A 165 6.21 -9.25 13.91
N PRO A 166 6.65 -8.98 12.66
CA PRO A 166 7.82 -8.22 12.19
C PRO A 166 7.60 -6.68 12.19
N PRO A 167 8.66 -5.84 12.08
CA PRO A 167 8.54 -4.38 11.97
C PRO A 167 7.62 -3.97 10.81
N PRO A 168 6.48 -3.31 11.11
CA PRO A 168 5.42 -3.09 10.13
C PRO A 168 5.92 -2.33 8.91
N GLY A 169 6.78 -1.33 9.09
CA GLY A 169 7.17 -0.47 7.99
C GLY A 169 7.91 -1.19 6.85
N PHE A 170 8.91 -2.03 7.13
CA PHE A 170 9.69 -2.70 6.07
C PHE A 170 8.89 -3.82 5.38
N TYR A 171 8.22 -4.65 6.19
CA TYR A 171 7.38 -5.71 5.66
C TYR A 171 6.23 -5.14 4.85
N LEU A 172 5.69 -3.98 5.24
CA LEU A 172 4.55 -3.39 4.56
C LEU A 172 4.94 -2.64 3.29
N VAL A 173 6.13 -2.06 3.16
CA VAL A 173 6.62 -1.57 1.84
C VAL A 173 6.78 -2.75 0.87
N ILE A 174 7.30 -3.89 1.35
CA ILE A 174 7.43 -5.11 0.56
C ILE A 174 6.05 -5.68 0.21
N VAL A 175 5.13 -5.75 1.16
CA VAL A 175 3.75 -6.23 0.95
C VAL A 175 3.00 -5.28 0.01
N ALA A 176 3.07 -3.97 0.20
CA ALA A 176 2.46 -3.00 -0.68
C ALA A 176 2.98 -3.13 -2.11
N ARG A 177 4.30 -3.18 -2.31
CA ARG A 177 4.88 -3.29 -3.66
C ARG A 177 4.61 -4.66 -4.29
N ARG A 178 4.96 -5.74 -3.61
CA ARG A 178 4.99 -7.09 -4.19
C ARG A 178 3.63 -7.77 -4.16
N HIS A 179 2.92 -7.64 -3.05
CA HIS A 179 1.67 -8.37 -2.85
C HIS A 179 0.47 -7.54 -3.31
N ILE A 180 0.37 -6.27 -2.91
CA ILE A 180 -0.77 -5.44 -3.30
C ILE A 180 -0.62 -5.02 -4.76
N LEU A 181 0.50 -4.36 -5.11
CA LEU A 181 0.65 -3.83 -6.46
C LEU A 181 0.95 -4.93 -7.49
N GLN A 182 1.96 -5.77 -7.29
CA GLN A 182 2.31 -6.75 -8.34
C GLN A 182 1.34 -7.95 -8.42
N ASN A 183 0.87 -8.47 -7.28
CA ASN A 183 -0.01 -9.64 -7.26
C ASN A 183 -1.51 -9.28 -7.23
N GLY A 184 -1.86 -8.00 -7.19
CA GLY A 184 -3.27 -7.56 -7.21
C GLY A 184 -4.07 -8.07 -6.02
N ILE A 185 -3.48 -8.12 -4.82
CA ILE A 185 -4.21 -8.53 -3.62
C ILE A 185 -5.19 -7.44 -3.20
N SER A 186 -6.43 -7.86 -2.95
CA SER A 186 -7.50 -6.96 -2.57
C SER A 186 -7.21 -6.23 -1.25
N VAL A 187 -7.34 -4.90 -1.24
CA VAL A 187 -7.09 -4.08 -0.06
C VAL A 187 -7.92 -2.80 -0.05
N ASP A 188 -8.41 -2.42 1.12
CA ASP A 188 -9.02 -1.10 1.33
C ASP A 188 -7.95 0.00 1.19
N ILE A 189 -8.15 0.87 0.21
CA ILE A 189 -7.22 1.94 -0.13
C ILE A 189 -6.99 2.89 1.04
N CYS A 190 -8.01 3.19 1.85
CA CYS A 190 -7.85 4.09 2.99
C CYS A 190 -6.84 3.52 3.98
N VAL A 191 -6.99 2.23 4.29
CA VAL A 191 -6.08 1.54 5.22
C VAL A 191 -4.66 1.52 4.64
N LEU A 192 -4.52 1.22 3.36
CA LEU A 192 -3.22 1.23 2.70
C LEU A 192 -2.54 2.61 2.77
N LEU A 193 -3.29 3.69 2.57
CA LEU A 193 -2.75 5.05 2.67
C LEU A 193 -2.36 5.41 4.09
N ASP A 194 -3.17 5.08 5.10
CA ASP A 194 -2.87 5.39 6.50
C ASP A 194 -1.46 4.87 6.86
N TYR A 195 -1.17 3.65 6.41
CA TYR A 195 0.13 3.02 6.52
C TYR A 195 1.23 3.68 5.67
N LEU A 196 0.95 4.02 4.42
CA LEU A 196 1.93 4.67 3.54
C LEU A 196 2.29 6.07 4.05
N ASP A 197 1.35 6.77 4.69
CA ASP A 197 1.57 8.04 5.37
C ASP A 197 2.47 7.85 6.60
N ASP A 198 2.23 6.82 7.42
CA ASP A 198 3.10 6.47 8.55
C ASP A 198 4.54 6.16 8.09
N ILE A 199 4.67 5.36 7.02
CA ILE A 199 5.96 5.03 6.44
C ILE A 199 6.63 6.29 5.90
N CYS A 200 5.89 7.17 5.22
CA CYS A 200 6.40 8.44 4.71
C CYS A 200 6.99 9.29 5.84
N GLY A 201 6.19 9.55 6.88
CA GLY A 201 6.60 10.35 8.02
C GLY A 201 7.79 9.71 8.75
N SER A 202 7.82 8.39 8.88
CA SER A 202 8.95 7.64 9.44
C SER A 202 10.22 7.80 8.61
N ILE A 203 10.15 7.67 7.27
CA ILE A 203 11.31 7.86 6.39
C ILE A 203 11.83 9.30 6.49
N VAL A 204 10.93 10.29 6.48
CA VAL A 204 11.31 11.71 6.61
C VAL A 204 12.01 11.95 7.95
N LEU A 205 11.44 11.46 9.06
CA LEU A 205 12.00 11.64 10.38
C LEU A 205 13.32 10.87 10.56
N THR A 206 13.44 9.62 10.12
CA THR A 206 14.71 8.88 10.19
C THR A 206 15.81 9.56 9.38
N LYS A 207 15.53 9.96 8.12
CA LYS A 207 16.54 10.64 7.28
C LYS A 207 16.94 12.00 7.83
N ARG A 208 16.08 12.64 8.62
CA ARG A 208 16.31 13.96 9.21
C ARG A 208 16.52 13.90 10.72
N ALA A 209 16.67 12.72 11.34
CA ALA A 209 16.73 12.58 12.80
C ALA A 209 17.87 13.38 13.41
N LYS A 210 19.02 13.45 12.71
CA LYS A 210 20.19 14.24 13.11
C LYS A 210 20.04 15.75 12.86
N ARG A 211 19.05 16.17 12.07
CA ARG A 211 18.81 17.55 11.62
C ARG A 211 17.31 17.78 11.48
N LEU A 212 16.60 17.85 12.61
CA LEU A 212 15.15 18.09 12.66
C LEU A 212 14.78 19.49 12.15
N HIS A 213 15.73 20.43 12.15
CA HIS A 213 15.51 21.77 11.67
C HIS A 213 14.99 21.81 10.22
N GLY A 214 13.82 22.43 10.04
CA GLY A 214 13.16 22.56 8.74
C GLY A 214 12.35 21.34 8.32
N VAL A 215 12.21 20.31 9.16
CA VAL A 215 11.28 19.21 8.91
C VAL A 215 9.85 19.75 8.97
N LEU A 216 9.09 19.52 7.91
CA LEU A 216 7.70 19.93 7.74
C LEU A 216 6.84 18.69 7.56
N LEU A 217 5.89 18.47 8.47
CA LEU A 217 4.96 17.33 8.41
C LEU A 217 3.58 17.75 8.93
N PRO A 218 2.50 17.07 8.49
CA PRO A 218 1.22 17.17 9.17
C PRO A 218 1.37 16.81 10.65
N HIS A 219 0.67 17.54 11.52
CA HIS A 219 0.68 17.32 12.96
C HIS A 219 0.37 15.86 13.33
N SER A 220 -0.70 15.27 12.76
CA SER A 220 -1.09 13.87 12.96
C SER A 220 0.01 12.90 12.61
N TRP A 221 0.69 13.11 11.47
CA TRP A 221 1.79 12.26 11.02
C TRP A 221 2.96 12.32 11.99
N LEU A 222 3.30 13.52 12.43
CA LEU A 222 4.39 13.75 13.38
C LEU A 222 4.08 13.06 14.72
N VAL A 223 2.88 13.26 15.27
CA VAL A 223 2.47 12.61 16.53
C VAL A 223 2.41 11.09 16.39
N ARG A 224 1.84 10.56 15.30
CA ARG A 224 1.78 9.12 15.01
C ARG A 224 3.16 8.51 14.95
N VAL A 225 4.05 9.05 14.12
CA VAL A 225 5.38 8.48 13.91
C VAL A 225 6.21 8.51 15.20
N ILE A 226 6.18 9.61 15.96
CA ILE A 226 6.92 9.68 17.23
C ILE A 226 6.37 8.69 18.25
N ARG A 227 5.04 8.60 18.41
CA ARG A 227 4.41 7.64 19.34
C ARG A 227 4.68 6.19 18.96
N SER A 228 4.76 5.93 17.66
CA SER A 228 4.94 4.60 17.12
C SER A 228 6.33 4.01 17.43
N GLN A 229 7.30 4.85 17.82
CA GLN A 229 8.69 4.49 18.08
C GLN A 229 9.37 3.76 16.88
N TYR A 230 8.80 3.83 15.67
CA TYR A 230 9.32 3.18 14.47
C TYR A 230 10.39 3.99 13.74
N LEU A 231 11.24 4.71 14.47
CA LEU A 231 12.42 5.26 13.82
C LEU A 231 13.28 4.08 13.37
N TYR A 232 13.44 3.95 12.06
CA TYR A 232 14.24 2.88 11.48
C TYR A 232 15.68 3.00 11.99
N GLU A 233 16.05 2.09 12.89
CA GLU A 233 17.43 1.88 13.30
C GLU A 233 18.16 1.21 12.11
N ASP A 234 18.96 2.01 11.41
CA ASP A 234 20.03 1.62 10.48
C ASP A 234 19.73 0.83 9.20
N THR A 235 18.51 0.34 8.99
CA THR A 235 18.12 -0.17 7.67
C THR A 235 17.41 0.94 6.92
N GLU A 236 18.12 1.64 6.02
CA GLU A 236 17.48 2.57 5.09
C GLU A 236 16.25 1.87 4.48
N PRO A 237 15.02 2.29 4.83
CA PRO A 237 13.87 1.87 4.05
C PRO A 237 14.21 2.35 2.64
N PRO A 238 14.16 1.50 1.61
CA PRO A 238 14.52 1.96 0.29
C PRO A 238 13.47 3.01 -0.08
N LEU A 239 13.79 4.29 0.10
CA LEU A 239 12.97 5.44 -0.26
C LEU A 239 12.52 5.25 -1.72
N VAL A 240 13.42 4.69 -2.54
CA VAL A 240 13.14 4.24 -3.90
C VAL A 240 11.98 3.23 -3.97
N ALA A 241 11.96 2.19 -3.13
CA ALA A 241 10.87 1.22 -3.12
C ALA A 241 9.55 1.84 -2.63
N TYR A 242 9.58 2.70 -1.61
CA TYR A 242 8.40 3.45 -1.16
C TYR A 242 7.88 4.35 -2.28
N MET A 243 8.74 5.16 -2.90
CA MET A 243 8.39 6.05 -4.01
C MET A 243 7.84 5.25 -5.19
N ASN A 244 8.46 4.12 -5.54
CA ASN A 244 7.97 3.26 -6.62
C ASN A 244 6.59 2.66 -6.28
N ALA A 245 6.35 2.28 -5.02
CA ALA A 245 5.04 1.82 -4.58
C ALA A 245 3.99 2.94 -4.64
N MET A 246 4.33 4.15 -4.18
CA MET A 246 3.43 5.31 -4.23
C MET A 246 3.11 5.74 -5.66
N VAL A 247 4.11 5.80 -6.53
CA VAL A 247 3.93 6.11 -7.96
C VAL A 247 3.05 5.05 -8.62
N GLY A 248 3.34 3.77 -8.40
CA GLY A 248 2.54 2.67 -8.96
C GLY A 248 1.09 2.68 -8.43
N LEU A 249 0.88 3.01 -7.16
CA LEU A 249 -0.45 3.16 -6.58
C LEU A 249 -1.21 4.33 -7.20
N LEU A 250 -0.57 5.49 -7.31
CA LEU A 250 -1.19 6.68 -7.88
C LEU A 250 -1.47 6.56 -9.37
N GLU A 251 -0.57 5.94 -10.15
CA GLU A 251 -0.80 5.67 -11.57
C GLU A 251 -2.07 4.82 -11.74
N ARG A 252 -2.29 3.79 -10.90
CA ARG A 252 -3.53 2.99 -10.91
C ARG A 252 -4.76 3.77 -10.47
N LEU A 253 -4.62 4.60 -9.44
CA LEU A 253 -5.73 5.46 -8.98
C LEU A 253 -6.10 6.53 -10.00
N VAL A 254 -5.14 7.04 -10.78
CA VAL A 254 -5.37 8.09 -11.79
C VAL A 254 -5.94 7.47 -13.06
N ASN A 255 -5.33 6.39 -13.55
CA ASN A 255 -5.66 5.80 -14.84
C ASN A 255 -6.86 4.84 -14.75
N GLY A 256 -7.19 4.34 -13.56
CA GLY A 256 -8.23 3.33 -13.35
C GLY A 256 -7.87 1.93 -13.84
N GLU A 257 -6.74 1.77 -14.52
CA GLU A 257 -6.24 0.50 -15.04
C GLU A 257 -5.67 -0.38 -13.91
N ASN A 258 -5.98 -1.68 -13.96
CA ASN A 258 -5.55 -2.68 -12.97
C ASN A 258 -5.94 -2.35 -11.52
N GLY A 259 -6.94 -1.50 -11.29
CA GLY A 259 -7.40 -1.08 -9.96
C GLY A 259 -8.40 -2.02 -9.28
N ASP A 260 -8.76 -3.16 -9.88
CA ASP A 260 -9.84 -4.05 -9.42
C ASP A 260 -9.67 -4.59 -7.99
N HIS A 261 -8.43 -4.71 -7.54
CA HIS A 261 -8.06 -5.17 -6.21
C HIS A 261 -8.11 -4.04 -5.16
N LEU A 262 -8.07 -2.78 -5.58
CA LEU A 262 -8.22 -1.68 -4.64
C LEU A 262 -9.70 -1.51 -4.31
N LEU A 263 -10.00 -1.48 -3.02
CA LEU A 263 -11.35 -1.32 -2.49
C LEU A 263 -11.47 0.05 -1.84
N TYR A 264 -12.59 0.73 -2.03
CA TYR A 264 -12.96 1.91 -1.24
C TYR A 264 -14.35 1.69 -0.70
N ARG A 265 -14.51 1.74 0.63
CA ARG A 265 -15.78 1.42 1.30
C ARG A 265 -16.35 0.06 0.85
N ARG A 266 -15.47 -0.93 0.68
CA ARG A 266 -15.77 -2.30 0.20
C ARG A 266 -16.28 -2.38 -1.25
N GLN A 267 -16.09 -1.33 -2.04
CA GLN A 267 -16.43 -1.29 -3.46
C GLN A 267 -15.15 -1.22 -4.29
N ARG A 268 -15.07 -1.98 -5.37
CA ARG A 268 -13.89 -2.02 -6.24
C ARG A 268 -13.71 -0.69 -6.97
N LEU A 269 -12.47 -0.22 -7.06
CA LEU A 269 -12.13 1.07 -7.67
C LEU A 269 -12.27 1.10 -9.19
N SER A 270 -12.34 -0.04 -9.86
CA SER A 270 -12.51 -0.12 -11.32
C SER A 270 -13.82 0.47 -11.85
N CYS A 271 -14.76 0.84 -10.98
CA CYS A 271 -15.93 1.60 -11.35
C CYS A 271 -15.59 3.11 -11.45
N GLY A 272 -15.30 3.60 -12.66
CA GLY A 272 -14.77 4.95 -12.95
C GLY A 272 -15.51 6.14 -12.32
N ALA A 273 -16.76 5.98 -11.88
CA ALA A 273 -17.50 7.01 -11.15
C ALA A 273 -16.97 7.27 -9.71
N GLN A 274 -16.32 6.27 -9.07
CA GLN A 274 -15.85 6.38 -7.69
C GLN A 274 -14.49 7.04 -7.58
N VAL A 275 -13.63 6.81 -8.58
CA VAL A 275 -12.29 7.41 -8.63
C VAL A 275 -12.39 8.92 -8.48
N ASN A 276 -13.33 9.57 -9.20
CA ASN A 276 -13.61 11.02 -9.14
C ASN A 276 -14.05 11.53 -7.76
N ARG A 277 -14.77 10.73 -6.97
CA ARG A 277 -15.16 11.12 -5.59
C ARG A 277 -14.03 11.00 -4.60
N MET A 278 -13.00 10.24 -4.95
CA MET A 278 -11.84 9.98 -4.10
C MET A 278 -10.79 11.08 -4.17
N TYR A 279 -10.77 11.93 -5.21
CA TYR A 279 -9.73 12.95 -5.45
C TYR A 279 -9.52 13.92 -4.27
N GLY A 280 -10.57 14.21 -3.49
CA GLY A 280 -10.48 15.09 -2.32
C GLY A 280 -9.83 14.47 -1.07
N THR A 281 -9.68 13.14 -1.03
CA THR A 281 -9.29 12.42 0.20
C THR A 281 -7.77 12.16 0.29
N PHE A 282 -7.02 12.27 -0.81
CA PHE A 282 -5.62 11.83 -0.86
C PHE A 282 -4.66 13.01 -0.71
N ILE A 283 -4.15 13.23 0.50
CA ILE A 283 -3.07 14.21 0.74
C ILE A 283 -1.83 13.86 -0.10
N ALA A 284 -1.47 12.58 -0.18
CA ALA A 284 -0.34 12.06 -0.97
C ALA A 284 -0.39 12.42 -2.46
N ARG A 285 -1.59 12.57 -3.04
CA ARG A 285 -1.73 12.99 -4.44
C ARG A 285 -1.37 14.45 -4.63
N TRP A 286 -1.68 15.31 -3.66
CA TRP A 286 -1.29 16.71 -3.69
C TRP A 286 0.23 16.89 -3.55
N TYR A 287 0.87 16.09 -2.70
CA TYR A 287 2.34 16.04 -2.59
C TYR A 287 3.04 15.71 -3.92
N ILE A 288 2.38 14.96 -4.81
CA ILE A 288 2.96 14.47 -6.06
C ILE A 288 2.60 15.34 -7.27
N ILE A 289 1.48 16.06 -7.24
CA ILE A 289 1.05 16.97 -8.31
C ILE A 289 1.59 18.38 -8.13
N ALA A 290 1.90 18.80 -6.91
CA ALA A 290 2.41 20.14 -6.67
C ALA A 290 3.81 20.33 -7.30
N ASP A 291 3.91 21.24 -8.26
CA ASP A 291 5.15 21.56 -8.95
C ASP A 291 6.08 22.42 -8.07
N THR A 292 5.54 23.07 -7.03
CA THR A 292 6.28 23.87 -6.05
C THR A 292 5.75 23.67 -4.64
N TRP A 293 6.57 24.00 -3.64
CA TRP A 293 6.15 24.00 -2.23
C TRP A 293 5.04 24.99 -1.94
N ASP A 294 5.04 26.16 -2.59
CA ASP A 294 3.95 27.13 -2.44
C ASP A 294 2.65 26.61 -3.07
N GLN A 295 2.73 25.89 -4.19
CA GLN A 295 1.58 25.25 -4.79
C GLN A 295 1.08 24.12 -3.89
N LEU A 296 1.97 23.29 -3.33
CA LEU A 296 1.58 22.26 -2.37
C LEU A 296 0.92 22.87 -1.15
N ALA A 297 1.55 23.86 -0.53
CA ALA A 297 1.04 24.56 0.63
C ALA A 297 -0.28 25.27 0.32
N SER A 298 -0.41 25.91 -0.85
CA SER A 298 -1.63 26.59 -1.31
C SER A 298 -2.74 25.60 -1.67
N THR A 299 -2.39 24.41 -2.16
CA THR A 299 -3.34 23.38 -2.57
C THR A 299 -3.83 22.60 -1.36
N ILE A 300 -2.89 22.19 -0.48
CA ILE A 300 -3.23 21.76 0.88
C ILE A 300 -4.12 22.85 1.47
N TRP A 301 -3.75 24.13 1.50
CA TRP A 301 -4.57 25.21 2.05
C TRP A 301 -5.96 25.38 1.40
N MET A 302 -6.10 25.37 0.08
CA MET A 302 -7.39 25.49 -0.60
C MET A 302 -8.34 24.35 -0.25
N TYR A 303 -7.79 23.13 -0.10
CA TYR A 303 -8.55 21.92 0.19
C TYR A 303 -8.50 21.52 1.68
N SER A 304 -7.74 22.23 2.54
CA SER A 304 -7.52 22.03 3.98
C SER A 304 -8.16 23.12 4.82
N ALA A 305 -8.16 24.37 4.38
CA ALA A 305 -8.48 25.51 5.23
C ALA A 305 -9.85 26.15 4.94
N ALA A 306 -10.46 25.91 3.76
CA ALA A 306 -11.73 26.54 3.43
C ALA A 306 -12.92 25.98 4.24
N SER A 307 -12.82 24.74 4.72
CA SER A 307 -13.82 24.06 5.58
C SER A 307 -13.39 22.62 5.92
N SER A 308 -12.08 22.34 5.89
CA SER A 308 -11.58 20.97 5.76
C SER A 308 -10.86 20.47 7.01
N SER A 309 -11.04 19.18 7.19
CA SER A 309 -10.64 18.30 8.26
C SER A 309 -9.13 18.08 8.46
N LEU A 310 -8.29 18.77 7.70
CA LEU A 310 -6.86 18.48 7.64
C LEU A 310 -6.11 19.10 8.82
N ASP A 311 -5.17 18.32 9.36
CA ASP A 311 -4.43 18.63 10.57
C ASP A 311 -3.41 19.75 10.33
N SER A 312 -3.07 20.53 11.37
CA SER A 312 -2.15 21.67 11.22
C SER A 312 -0.76 21.24 10.72
N ILE A 313 -0.13 21.99 9.81
CA ILE A 313 1.24 21.70 9.39
C ILE A 313 2.21 22.18 10.47
N VAL A 314 3.12 21.30 10.88
CA VAL A 314 4.13 21.58 11.90
C VAL A 314 5.51 21.66 11.27
N GLN A 315 6.25 22.72 11.59
CA GLN A 315 7.68 22.85 11.28
C GLN A 315 8.49 22.64 12.55
N LEU A 316 9.40 21.66 12.52
CA LEU A 316 10.36 21.47 13.59
C LEU A 316 11.54 22.44 13.40
N GLN A 317 11.93 23.13 14.47
CA GLN A 317 13.11 23.98 14.52
C GLN A 317 14.01 23.58 15.68
N THR A 318 15.30 23.40 15.42
CA THR A 318 16.28 23.22 16.49
C THR A 318 16.64 24.56 17.13
N THR A 319 16.68 24.61 18.46
CA THR A 319 17.03 25.81 19.27
C THR A 319 18.31 26.49 18.78
N THR A 320 19.33 25.69 18.44
CA THR A 320 20.65 26.15 17.97
C THR A 320 20.63 26.94 16.66
N GLN A 321 19.59 26.80 15.83
CA GLN A 321 19.48 27.44 14.51
C GLN A 321 18.41 28.55 14.44
N THR A 322 17.76 28.88 15.55
CA THR A 322 16.73 29.94 15.59
C THR A 322 17.26 31.33 15.19
N LYS A 323 18.57 31.58 15.28
CA LYS A 323 19.19 32.87 14.90
C LYS A 323 19.42 33.05 13.40
N THR A 324 19.35 32.00 12.58
CA THR A 324 19.75 32.07 11.16
C THR A 324 18.57 32.15 10.18
N PHE A 325 17.33 31.89 10.61
CA PHE A 325 16.17 32.03 9.74
C PHE A 325 15.74 33.51 9.62
N LYS A 326 16.05 34.12 8.47
CA LYS A 326 15.64 35.49 8.14
C LYS A 326 14.20 35.60 7.63
N LEU A 327 13.59 34.48 7.25
CA LEU A 327 12.22 34.45 6.74
C LEU A 327 11.26 34.05 7.86
N PRO A 328 10.24 34.86 8.15
CA PRO A 328 9.22 34.48 9.12
C PRO A 328 8.54 33.18 8.65
N PRO A 329 8.18 32.28 9.58
CA PRO A 329 7.42 31.09 9.24
C PRO A 329 6.13 31.49 8.52
N HIS A 330 5.71 30.68 7.55
CA HIS A 330 4.44 30.90 6.86
C HIS A 330 3.30 31.01 7.89
N ALA A 331 2.34 31.92 7.64
CA ALA A 331 1.29 32.32 8.58
C ALA A 331 0.41 31.16 9.14
N HIS A 332 0.51 29.97 8.55
CA HIS A 332 -0.30 28.78 8.87
C HIS A 332 0.54 27.55 9.24
N VAL A 333 1.85 27.71 9.38
CA VAL A 333 2.76 26.65 9.82
C VAL A 333 3.04 26.84 11.30
N ARG A 334 2.66 25.85 12.12
CA ARG A 334 2.98 25.86 13.55
C ARG A 334 4.46 25.52 13.70
N VAL A 335 5.26 26.48 14.15
CA VAL A 335 6.66 26.22 14.46
C VAL A 335 6.76 25.63 15.86
N VAL A 336 7.41 24.48 15.97
CA VAL A 336 7.74 23.83 17.25
C VAL A 336 9.25 23.83 17.37
N THR A 337 9.75 24.46 18.43
CA THR A 337 11.19 24.47 18.72
C THR A 337 11.50 23.29 19.63
N CYS A 338 12.39 22.40 19.21
CA CYS A 338 12.79 21.19 19.95
C CYS A 338 14.26 20.86 19.71
N GLU A 339 14.96 20.37 20.73
CA GLU A 339 16.34 19.90 20.57
C GLU A 339 16.38 18.43 20.14
N THR A 340 15.53 17.65 20.79
CA THR A 340 15.38 16.21 20.55
C THR A 340 13.98 15.89 20.03
N LEU A 341 13.85 14.76 19.34
CA LEU A 341 12.54 14.30 18.86
C LEU A 341 11.60 13.91 20.02
N ASP A 342 12.18 13.52 21.15
CA ASP A 342 11.43 13.08 22.35
C ASP A 342 10.68 14.23 23.03
N GLU A 343 11.09 15.48 22.80
CA GLU A 343 10.38 16.67 23.27
C GLU A 343 9.14 17.01 22.44
N VAL A 344 9.10 16.60 21.17
CA VAL A 344 8.03 17.00 20.25
C VAL A 344 6.64 16.60 20.77
N PRO A 345 6.40 15.39 21.30
CA PRO A 345 5.10 15.03 21.86
C PRO A 345 4.62 15.94 22.99
N SER A 346 5.49 16.49 23.83
CA SER A 346 5.08 17.36 24.93
C SER A 346 4.68 18.76 24.44
N PHE A 347 5.35 19.25 23.39
CA PHE A 347 4.98 20.50 22.71
C PHE A 347 3.70 20.37 21.87
N LEU A 348 3.43 19.17 21.37
CA LEU A 348 2.20 18.85 20.63
C LEU A 348 1.05 18.41 21.53
N ALA A 349 1.32 18.05 22.79
CA ALA A 349 0.30 17.71 23.77
C ALA A 349 -0.66 18.90 23.99
N HIS A 350 -1.93 18.58 24.19
CA HIS A 350 -3.00 19.58 24.30
C HIS A 350 -2.84 20.40 25.59
N GLY A 351 -3.07 21.70 25.50
CA GLY A 351 -2.96 22.63 26.64
C GLY A 351 -1.59 23.26 26.83
N SER A 352 -0.55 22.74 26.18
CA SER A 352 0.72 23.45 26.02
C SER A 352 0.45 24.65 25.13
N SER A 353 0.23 25.83 25.74
CA SER A 353 0.25 27.08 24.99
C SER A 353 1.53 27.04 24.17
N PRO A 354 1.48 27.20 22.83
CA PRO A 354 2.71 27.46 22.11
C PRO A 354 3.40 28.60 22.87
N MET A 355 4.73 28.58 23.00
CA MET A 355 5.46 29.83 23.15
C MET A 355 5.09 30.63 21.90
N ALA A 356 3.99 31.36 22.01
CA ALA A 356 3.40 32.08 20.94
C ALA A 356 4.37 33.22 20.73
N ILE A 357 5.14 33.15 19.65
CA ILE A 357 5.55 34.37 18.98
C ILE A 357 4.22 35.09 18.69
N SER A 358 3.93 36.10 19.51
CA SER A 358 2.62 36.76 19.58
C SER A 358 2.16 37.14 18.17
N ARG A 359 0.96 36.68 17.80
CA ARG A 359 0.28 37.06 16.55
C ARG A 359 0.17 38.59 16.36
N ALA A 360 0.28 39.37 17.43
CA ALA A 360 0.17 40.82 17.42
C ALA A 360 1.37 41.57 16.81
N CYS A 361 2.50 40.90 16.55
CA CYS A 361 3.71 41.56 16.04
C CYS A 361 4.07 41.25 14.58
N LEU A 362 3.24 40.49 13.85
CA LEU A 362 3.51 40.21 12.44
C LEU A 362 2.84 41.26 11.55
N PRO A 363 3.60 42.07 10.79
CA PRO A 363 3.02 43.01 9.85
C PRO A 363 2.22 42.26 8.76
N PRO A 364 1.18 42.89 8.16
CA PRO A 364 0.42 42.27 7.09
C PRO A 364 1.36 41.86 5.95
N PHE A 365 1.34 40.56 5.64
CA PHE A 365 2.20 39.94 4.65
C PHE A 365 1.80 40.44 3.25
N ARG A 366 2.70 41.18 2.58
CA ARG A 366 2.73 41.25 1.12
C ARG A 366 3.74 40.20 0.67
N SER A 367 3.26 39.09 0.10
CA SER A 367 4.12 38.07 -0.47
C SER A 367 5.02 38.70 -1.53
N ARG A 368 6.34 38.60 -1.34
CA ARG A 368 7.26 38.68 -2.46
C ARG A 368 7.30 37.26 -3.04
N PRO A 369 6.95 37.06 -4.33
CA PRO A 369 6.95 35.73 -4.93
C PRO A 369 8.35 35.11 -4.81
N PRO A 370 8.46 33.77 -4.79
CA PRO A 370 9.76 33.10 -4.77
C PRO A 370 10.62 33.63 -5.92
N ASP A 371 11.93 33.77 -5.69
CA ASP A 371 12.86 34.17 -6.74
C ASP A 371 12.65 33.25 -7.95
N GLU A 372 12.39 33.86 -9.11
CA GLU A 372 12.10 33.19 -10.38
C GLU A 372 13.14 32.11 -10.68
N LYS A 373 14.37 32.29 -10.19
CA LYS A 373 15.48 31.33 -10.30
C LYS A 373 15.28 30.05 -9.48
N GLN A 374 14.65 30.11 -8.31
CA GLN A 374 14.37 28.93 -7.47
C GLN A 374 13.20 28.10 -8.03
N ILE A 375 12.19 28.78 -8.58
CA ILE A 375 11.08 28.17 -9.32
C ILE A 375 11.61 27.46 -10.57
N LEU A 376 12.48 28.15 -11.33
CA LEU A 376 13.13 27.58 -12.50
C LEU A 376 13.99 26.36 -12.14
N ALA A 377 14.72 26.40 -11.01
CA ALA A 377 15.54 25.28 -10.55
C ALA A 377 14.70 24.03 -10.19
N ALA A 378 13.60 24.19 -9.44
CA ALA A 378 12.71 23.07 -9.10
C ALA A 378 12.03 22.48 -10.34
N MET A 379 11.58 23.32 -11.28
CA MET A 379 11.02 22.87 -12.57
C MET A 379 12.05 22.14 -13.43
N VAL A 380 13.30 22.60 -13.45
CA VAL A 380 14.40 21.94 -14.15
C VAL A 380 14.67 20.57 -13.54
N ILE A 381 14.64 20.44 -12.20
CA ILE A 381 14.83 19.14 -11.52
C ILE A 381 13.69 18.17 -11.82
N CYS A 382 12.42 18.59 -11.71
CA CYS A 382 11.27 17.74 -12.03
C CYS A 382 11.23 17.31 -13.51
N ARG A 383 11.57 18.21 -14.44
CA ARG A 383 11.69 17.87 -15.87
C ARG A 383 12.88 16.95 -16.13
N ALA A 384 14.01 17.17 -15.46
CA ALA A 384 15.18 16.29 -15.56
C ALA A 384 14.84 14.90 -15.02
N TYR A 385 14.10 14.78 -13.92
CA TYR A 385 13.68 13.50 -13.36
C TYR A 385 12.70 12.75 -14.27
N LYS A 386 11.70 13.44 -14.85
CA LYS A 386 10.80 12.84 -15.85
C LYS A 386 11.57 12.34 -17.08
N ARG A 387 12.53 13.13 -17.59
CA ARG A 387 13.40 12.71 -18.71
C ARG A 387 14.31 11.54 -18.32
N TYR A 388 14.86 11.56 -17.12
CA TYR A 388 15.67 10.48 -16.58
C TYR A 388 14.87 9.17 -16.52
N ARG A 389 13.61 9.19 -16.06
CA ARG A 389 12.73 8.01 -16.03
C ARG A 389 12.47 7.44 -17.43
N VAL A 390 12.22 8.30 -18.42
CA VAL A 390 12.05 7.85 -19.82
C VAL A 390 13.33 7.22 -20.37
N ILE A 391 14.50 7.78 -20.04
CA ILE A 391 15.80 7.22 -20.43
C ILE A 391 16.03 5.87 -19.74
N ASP A 392 15.72 5.74 -18.46
CA ASP A 392 15.86 4.50 -17.68
C ASP A 392 14.94 3.39 -18.24
N ASP A 393 13.68 3.73 -18.54
CA ASP A 393 12.73 2.82 -19.21
C ASP A 393 13.22 2.40 -20.60
N GLN A 394 13.83 3.31 -21.37
CA GLN A 394 14.41 3.00 -22.67
C GLN A 394 15.67 2.13 -22.56
N GLN A 395 16.52 2.36 -21.56
CA GLN A 395 17.70 1.54 -21.28
C GLN A 395 17.30 0.13 -20.88
N GLU A 396 16.25 -0.02 -20.06
CA GLU A 396 15.73 -1.33 -19.68
C GLU A 396 15.15 -2.09 -20.89
N LYS A 397 14.40 -1.40 -21.76
CA LYS A 397 13.92 -1.97 -23.03
C LYS A 397 15.07 -2.38 -23.95
N LEU A 398 16.15 -1.59 -24.01
CA LEU A 398 17.34 -1.89 -24.80
C LEU A 398 18.08 -3.12 -24.25
N LYS A 399 18.29 -3.20 -22.93
CA LYS A 399 18.86 -4.38 -22.27
C LYS A 399 18.03 -5.64 -22.56
N GLN A 400 16.70 -5.55 -22.46
CA GLN A 400 15.82 -6.67 -22.78
C GLN A 400 15.90 -7.08 -24.25
N ALA A 401 16.04 -6.13 -25.18
CA ALA A 401 16.21 -6.41 -26.59
C ALA A 401 17.57 -7.08 -26.88
N GLU A 402 18.65 -6.64 -26.22
CA GLU A 402 19.97 -7.25 -26.32
C GLU A 402 19.98 -8.68 -25.77
N VAL A 403 19.36 -8.92 -24.61
CA VAL A 403 19.20 -10.26 -24.04
C VAL A 403 18.44 -11.17 -25.00
N LYS A 404 17.31 -10.72 -25.57
CA LYS A 404 16.56 -11.50 -26.57
C LYS A 404 17.38 -11.82 -27.82
N LYS A 405 18.20 -10.88 -28.30
CA LYS A 405 19.09 -11.10 -29.45
C LYS A 405 20.19 -12.10 -29.12
N LEU A 406 20.73 -12.04 -27.90
CA LEU A 406 21.74 -12.97 -27.40
C LEU A 406 21.16 -14.38 -27.26
N ASP A 407 19.97 -14.53 -26.68
CA ASP A 407 19.25 -15.81 -26.55
C ASP A 407 18.97 -16.44 -27.93
N ALA A 408 18.51 -15.64 -28.90
CA ALA A 408 18.32 -16.10 -30.27
C ALA A 408 19.63 -16.56 -30.93
N THR A 409 20.75 -15.92 -30.59
CA THR A 409 22.08 -16.31 -31.09
C THR A 409 22.55 -17.61 -30.44
N TYR A 410 22.36 -17.77 -29.12
CA TYR A 410 22.66 -19.02 -28.42
C TYR A 410 21.82 -20.19 -28.93
N ALA A 411 20.54 -19.97 -29.24
CA ALA A 411 19.68 -20.99 -29.84
C ALA A 411 20.23 -21.46 -31.20
N LYS A 412 20.66 -20.54 -32.07
CA LYS A 412 21.30 -20.87 -33.35
C LYS A 412 22.63 -21.61 -33.18
N ILE A 413 23.45 -21.22 -32.21
CA ILE A 413 24.71 -21.92 -31.88
C ILE A 413 24.42 -23.34 -31.39
N ALA A 414 23.42 -23.52 -30.54
CA ALA A 414 23.01 -24.83 -30.05
C ALA A 414 22.52 -25.73 -31.19
N GLU A 415 21.73 -25.18 -32.11
CA GLU A 415 21.29 -25.89 -33.31
C GLU A 415 22.46 -26.29 -34.22
N ALA A 416 23.39 -25.36 -34.50
CA ALA A 416 24.58 -25.64 -35.29
C ALA A 416 25.47 -26.72 -34.66
N ARG A 417 25.62 -26.71 -33.32
CA ARG A 417 26.34 -27.77 -32.59
C ARG A 417 25.69 -29.14 -32.76
N LYS A 418 24.35 -29.20 -32.72
CA LYS A 418 23.61 -30.44 -32.95
C LYS A 418 23.85 -30.96 -34.37
N LEU A 419 23.73 -30.10 -35.39
CA LEU A 419 24.00 -30.48 -36.78
C LEU A 419 25.44 -30.98 -36.97
N LEU A 420 26.42 -30.33 -36.34
CA LEU A 420 27.82 -30.77 -36.42
C LEU A 420 28.01 -32.17 -35.81
N GLU A 421 27.33 -32.46 -34.72
CA GLU A 421 27.39 -33.78 -34.09
C GLU A 421 26.70 -34.85 -34.94
N ASP A 422 25.55 -34.52 -35.54
CA ASP A 422 24.86 -35.41 -36.48
C ASP A 422 25.75 -35.72 -37.71
N VAL A 423 26.46 -34.72 -38.25
CA VAL A 423 27.44 -34.90 -39.35
C VAL A 423 28.61 -35.79 -38.92
N ARG A 424 29.14 -35.62 -37.70
CA ARG A 424 30.24 -36.45 -37.21
C ARG A 424 29.83 -37.90 -37.07
N ARG A 425 28.64 -38.18 -36.54
CA ARG A 425 28.08 -39.53 -36.45
C ARG A 425 27.92 -40.14 -37.82
N LEU A 426 27.26 -39.43 -38.73
CA LEU A 426 27.07 -39.88 -40.11
C LEU A 426 28.41 -40.18 -40.80
N LYS A 427 29.45 -39.34 -40.58
CA LYS A 427 30.79 -39.59 -41.11
C LYS A 427 31.38 -40.90 -40.60
N ILE A 428 31.24 -41.19 -39.30
CA ILE A 428 31.71 -42.46 -38.70
C ILE A 428 30.94 -43.63 -39.30
N ASP A 429 29.62 -43.50 -39.43
CA ASP A 429 28.75 -44.56 -39.92
C ASP A 429 28.90 -44.86 -41.42
N LEU A 430 29.43 -43.90 -42.19
CA LEU A 430 29.75 -44.01 -43.63
C LEU A 430 31.21 -44.35 -43.92
N GLN A 431 32.06 -44.59 -42.91
CA GLN A 431 33.41 -45.06 -43.17
C GLN A 431 33.38 -46.43 -43.85
N PRO A 432 34.31 -46.74 -44.78
CA PRO A 432 34.39 -48.05 -45.43
C PRO A 432 34.47 -49.22 -44.42
N GLU A 433 35.05 -48.96 -43.25
CA GLU A 433 35.21 -49.94 -42.17
C GLU A 433 33.95 -50.12 -41.32
N ALA A 434 32.93 -49.26 -41.47
CA ALA A 434 31.67 -49.32 -40.74
C ALA A 434 30.87 -50.58 -41.12
N VAL A 435 30.13 -51.10 -40.15
CA VAL A 435 29.40 -52.38 -40.27
C VAL A 435 28.42 -52.37 -41.44
N GLY A 436 27.70 -51.25 -41.65
CA GLY A 436 26.73 -51.11 -42.74
C GLY A 436 27.35 -51.29 -44.14
N HIS A 437 28.60 -50.85 -44.33
CA HIS A 437 29.33 -51.05 -45.59
C HIS A 437 29.85 -52.49 -45.74
N LYS A 438 30.39 -53.07 -44.66
CA LYS A 438 30.90 -54.46 -44.67
C LYS A 438 29.82 -55.49 -44.93
N GLU A 439 28.62 -55.26 -44.39
CA GLU A 439 27.47 -56.17 -44.54
C GLU A 439 26.64 -55.88 -45.80
N CYS A 440 27.00 -54.86 -46.59
CA CYS A 440 26.21 -54.38 -47.74
C CYS A 440 24.73 -54.16 -47.38
N ASN A 441 24.45 -53.68 -46.17
CA ASN A 441 23.08 -53.47 -45.68
C ASN A 441 22.48 -52.21 -46.33
N LEU A 442 21.78 -52.41 -47.44
CA LEU A 442 21.17 -51.33 -48.22
C LEU A 442 20.20 -50.47 -47.39
N GLN A 443 19.43 -51.07 -46.48
CA GLN A 443 18.47 -50.34 -45.66
C GLN A 443 19.16 -49.36 -44.69
N CYS A 444 20.32 -49.77 -44.15
CA CYS A 444 21.17 -48.90 -43.34
C CYS A 444 21.71 -47.71 -44.15
N LEU A 445 22.24 -47.96 -45.35
CA LEU A 445 22.75 -46.91 -46.26
C LEU A 445 21.66 -45.93 -46.73
N SER A 446 20.46 -46.43 -46.98
CA SER A 446 19.28 -45.60 -47.29
C SER A 446 18.93 -44.67 -46.12
N THR A 447 18.94 -45.19 -44.89
CA THR A 447 18.67 -44.41 -43.68
C THR A 447 19.72 -43.30 -43.47
N HIS A 448 20.99 -43.60 -43.70
CA HIS A 448 22.07 -42.60 -43.65
C HIS A 448 21.90 -41.51 -44.71
N THR A 449 21.47 -41.87 -45.91
CA THR A 449 21.21 -40.92 -47.00
C THR A 449 20.05 -39.98 -46.66
N LEU A 450 18.95 -40.50 -46.11
CA LEU A 450 17.83 -39.67 -45.63
C LEU A 450 18.25 -38.74 -44.48
N THR A 451 19.09 -39.23 -43.57
CA THR A 451 19.65 -38.42 -42.48
C THR A 451 20.53 -37.29 -43.04
N PHE A 452 21.36 -37.59 -44.03
CA PHE A 452 22.17 -36.58 -44.73
C PHE A 452 21.33 -35.51 -45.40
N GLN A 453 20.31 -35.91 -46.17
CA GLN A 453 19.37 -34.97 -46.79
C GLN A 453 18.66 -34.09 -45.74
N HIS A 454 18.27 -34.66 -44.60
CA HIS A 454 17.68 -33.89 -43.51
C HIS A 454 18.65 -32.86 -42.92
N ILE A 455 19.92 -33.22 -42.73
CA ILE A 455 20.97 -32.29 -42.29
C ILE A 455 21.15 -31.16 -43.31
N VAL A 456 21.26 -31.49 -44.60
CA VAL A 456 21.46 -30.51 -45.67
C VAL A 456 20.29 -29.52 -45.74
N ARG A 457 19.04 -29.98 -45.64
CA ARG A 457 17.86 -29.10 -45.64
C ARG A 457 17.84 -28.08 -44.49
N ARG A 458 18.57 -28.34 -43.41
CA ARG A 458 18.67 -27.43 -42.25
C ARG A 458 19.85 -26.46 -42.35
N LEU A 459 20.74 -26.63 -43.32
CA LEU A 459 21.82 -25.68 -43.58
C LEU A 459 21.32 -24.44 -44.31
N PRO A 460 22.00 -23.29 -44.18
CA PRO A 460 21.68 -22.09 -44.95
C PRO A 460 21.74 -22.36 -46.46
N SER A 461 20.77 -21.81 -47.21
CA SER A 461 20.65 -22.01 -48.66
C SER A 461 21.89 -21.63 -49.46
N THR A 462 22.69 -20.70 -48.94
CA THR A 462 23.97 -20.27 -49.54
C THR A 462 25.00 -21.40 -49.60
N VAL A 463 24.93 -22.36 -48.67
CA VAL A 463 25.84 -23.52 -48.63
C VAL A 463 25.24 -24.69 -49.38
N THR A 464 23.92 -24.92 -49.28
CA THR A 464 23.28 -26.08 -49.90
C THR A 464 23.26 -26.01 -51.41
N GLN A 465 23.26 -24.82 -52.00
CA GLN A 465 23.23 -24.65 -53.46
C GLN A 465 24.47 -25.25 -54.15
N GLN A 466 25.62 -25.31 -53.47
CA GLN A 466 26.84 -25.91 -54.03
C GLN A 466 26.83 -27.45 -54.01
N TRP A 467 26.05 -28.06 -53.13
CA TRP A 467 26.02 -29.52 -52.93
C TRP A 467 24.75 -30.18 -53.42
N GLN A 468 23.76 -29.38 -53.84
CA GLN A 468 22.45 -29.90 -54.24
C GLN A 468 22.57 -30.86 -55.44
N GLU A 469 23.43 -30.54 -56.40
CA GLU A 469 23.69 -31.39 -57.56
C GLU A 469 24.29 -32.74 -57.14
N ASP A 470 25.31 -32.72 -56.26
CA ASP A 470 25.96 -33.94 -55.75
C ASP A 470 24.99 -34.84 -54.97
N ILE A 471 24.11 -34.22 -54.17
CA ILE A 471 23.08 -34.92 -53.40
C ILE A 471 22.04 -35.55 -54.32
N ASP A 472 21.60 -34.83 -55.34
CA ASP A 472 20.62 -35.32 -56.30
C ASP A 472 21.21 -36.50 -57.10
N ILE A 473 22.49 -36.43 -57.48
CA ILE A 473 23.21 -37.53 -58.13
C ILE A 473 23.27 -38.75 -57.19
N GLY A 474 23.73 -38.57 -55.95
CA GLY A 474 23.84 -39.66 -54.98
C GLY A 474 22.49 -40.34 -54.68
N THR A 475 21.42 -39.55 -54.60
CA THR A 475 20.06 -40.04 -54.37
C THR A 475 19.56 -40.87 -55.55
N ARG A 476 19.74 -40.40 -56.79
CA ARG A 476 19.36 -41.14 -58.01
C ARG A 476 20.10 -42.46 -58.14
N ILE A 477 21.40 -42.49 -57.80
CA ILE A 477 22.19 -43.73 -57.84
C ILE A 477 21.59 -44.77 -56.88
N LEU A 478 21.26 -44.36 -55.65
CA LEU A 478 20.66 -45.27 -54.67
C LEU A 478 19.27 -45.75 -55.11
N GLU A 479 18.42 -44.85 -55.60
CA GLU A 479 17.09 -45.20 -56.12
C GLU A 479 17.17 -46.25 -57.24
N ASN A 480 18.11 -46.10 -58.17
CA ASN A 480 18.32 -47.08 -59.25
C ASN A 480 18.82 -48.44 -58.71
N VAL A 481 19.74 -48.44 -57.74
CA VAL A 481 20.24 -49.69 -57.12
C VAL A 481 19.14 -50.43 -56.35
N PHE A 482 18.19 -49.70 -55.76
CA PHE A 482 17.02 -50.29 -55.12
C PHE A 482 15.97 -50.79 -56.12
N ALA A 483 15.86 -50.19 -57.30
CA ALA A 483 14.91 -50.59 -58.32
C ALA A 483 15.33 -51.87 -59.09
N GLU A 484 16.64 -52.16 -59.13
CA GLU A 484 17.19 -53.35 -59.81
C GLU A 484 17.24 -54.62 -58.93
N LYS A 485 16.99 -54.49 -57.62
CA LYS A 485 16.87 -55.61 -56.68
C LYS A 485 15.43 -55.93 -56.36
#